data_AF-A0A150J3P6-F1
#
_entry.id   AF-A0A150J3P6-F1
#
_cell.length_a   1.000
_cell.length_b   1.000
_cell.length_c   1.000
_cell.angle_alpha   90.00
_cell.angle_beta   90.00
_cell.angle_gamma   90.00
#
_symmetry.space_group_name_H-M   'P 1'
#
loop_
_entity.id
_entity.type
_entity.pdbx_description
1 polymer ?
#
loop_
_entity_poly.entity_id
_entity_poly.type
_entity_poly.pdbx_seq_one_letter_code
_entity_poly.pdbx_strand_id
1 'polypeptide(L)'
;MGGKQFKILIIILMLVTSIFFAGYILRYYQHASSLDQEKKLEDTLLFYNQEKSNLQNKIKVTENSIEVENGDILDLQTKISQREQSVSSLKDQINDYEKLKKYDMTVFITPDSENIKSFANEIITSDPVQIYKFVRDEIKYVEDYLTYDYRFEYWQFPEETLRLRTGDCEDQAILLCTLFRAKGYGPDDVKVVFGLTSANTGHAWVELFYEGNWVVFDPTSSANEYIEKTRYYSLINANYKGSFNDLYYEVID
;
A
#
# COMPACT_ATOMS: atom_id res chain seq x y z
N MET A 1 -100.20 -50.84 -39.92
CA MET A 1 -99.70 -49.51 -40.33
C MET A 1 -99.96 -49.32 -41.82
N GLY A 2 -100.67 -48.27 -42.22
CA GLY A 2 -101.00 -48.02 -43.63
C GLY A 2 -99.79 -47.56 -44.45
N GLY A 3 -99.72 -47.91 -45.75
CA GLY A 3 -98.56 -47.66 -46.62
C GLY A 3 -98.09 -46.20 -46.74
N LYS A 4 -98.92 -45.22 -46.37
CA LYS A 4 -98.55 -43.80 -46.28
C LYS A 4 -97.67 -43.50 -45.07
N GLN A 5 -97.92 -44.12 -43.92
CA GLN A 5 -97.11 -43.95 -42.70
C GLN A 5 -95.73 -44.63 -42.82
N PHE A 6 -95.63 -45.76 -43.51
CA PHE A 6 -94.35 -46.43 -43.76
C PHE A 6 -93.42 -45.63 -44.68
N LYS A 7 -93.95 -44.99 -45.73
CA LYS A 7 -93.18 -44.06 -46.60
C LYS A 7 -92.69 -42.83 -45.84
N ILE A 8 -93.52 -42.26 -44.96
CA ILE A 8 -93.13 -41.13 -44.09
C ILE A 8 -91.99 -41.55 -43.15
N LEU A 9 -92.05 -42.75 -42.58
CA LEU A 9 -90.99 -43.28 -41.71
C LEU A 9 -89.65 -43.44 -42.45
N ILE A 10 -89.66 -43.95 -43.68
CA ILE A 10 -88.44 -44.07 -44.52
C ILE A 10 -87.86 -42.69 -44.84
N ILE A 11 -88.69 -41.71 -45.19
CA ILE A 11 -88.25 -40.34 -45.48
C ILE A 11 -87.63 -39.70 -44.23
N ILE A 12 -88.24 -39.88 -43.06
CA ILE A 12 -87.69 -39.41 -41.78
C ILE A 12 -86.34 -40.09 -41.51
N LEU A 13 -86.23 -41.41 -41.71
CA LEU A 13 -84.99 -42.15 -41.51
C LEU A 13 -83.88 -41.65 -42.45
N MET A 14 -84.18 -41.39 -43.72
CA MET A 14 -83.22 -40.83 -44.69
C MET A 14 -82.78 -39.40 -44.33
N LEU A 15 -83.69 -38.57 -43.83
CA LEU A 15 -83.36 -37.23 -43.34
C LEU A 15 -82.45 -37.29 -42.11
N VAL A 16 -82.76 -38.19 -41.18
CA VAL A 16 -81.96 -38.41 -39.97
C VAL A 16 -80.56 -38.91 -40.31
N THR A 17 -80.42 -39.92 -41.19
CA THR A 17 -79.11 -40.42 -41.61
C THR A 17 -78.30 -39.37 -42.39
N SER A 18 -78.96 -38.53 -43.20
CA SER A 18 -78.32 -37.41 -43.89
C SER A 18 -77.78 -36.35 -42.92
N ILE A 19 -78.54 -36.01 -41.87
CA ILE A 19 -78.09 -35.08 -40.81
C ILE A 19 -76.90 -35.66 -40.03
N PHE A 20 -76.96 -36.94 -39.66
CA PHE A 20 -75.84 -37.62 -39.00
C PHE A 20 -74.59 -37.66 -39.89
N PHE A 21 -74.75 -37.92 -41.19
CA PHE A 21 -73.65 -37.92 -42.15
C PHE A 21 -73.05 -36.52 -42.32
N ALA A 22 -73.87 -35.47 -42.46
CA ALA A 22 -73.41 -34.09 -42.53
C ALA A 22 -72.67 -33.65 -41.25
N GLY A 23 -73.19 -34.03 -40.07
CA GLY A 23 -72.53 -33.78 -38.79
C GLY A 23 -71.21 -34.53 -38.64
N TYR A 24 -71.13 -35.77 -39.15
CA TYR A 24 -69.88 -36.53 -39.22
C TYR A 24 -68.85 -35.85 -40.12
N ILE A 25 -69.24 -35.40 -41.32
CA ILE A 25 -68.36 -34.67 -42.23
C ILE A 25 -67.83 -33.38 -41.60
N LEU A 26 -68.71 -32.58 -40.95
CA LEU A 26 -68.31 -31.37 -40.23
C LEU A 26 -67.29 -31.65 -39.13
N ARG A 27 -67.53 -32.66 -38.29
CA ARG A 27 -66.60 -33.09 -37.24
C ARG A 27 -65.27 -33.59 -37.81
N TYR A 28 -65.31 -34.33 -38.92
CA TYR A 28 -64.11 -34.80 -39.61
C TYR A 28 -63.25 -33.62 -40.10
N TYR A 29 -63.85 -32.63 -40.76
CA TYR A 29 -63.12 -31.43 -41.19
C TYR A 29 -62.58 -30.61 -40.02
N GLN A 30 -63.37 -30.43 -38.95
CA GLN A 30 -62.89 -29.75 -37.73
C GLN A 30 -61.71 -30.48 -37.10
N HIS A 31 -61.77 -31.81 -37.02
CA HIS A 31 -60.68 -32.62 -36.48
C HIS A 31 -59.42 -32.56 -37.35
N ALA A 32 -59.57 -32.67 -38.68
CA ALA A 32 -58.45 -32.51 -39.61
C ALA A 32 -57.80 -31.11 -39.52
N SER A 33 -58.60 -30.05 -39.38
CA SER A 33 -58.09 -28.69 -39.15
C SER A 33 -57.38 -28.55 -37.81
N SER A 34 -57.87 -29.20 -36.75
CA SER A 34 -57.24 -29.21 -35.43
C SER A 34 -55.87 -29.90 -35.48
N LEU A 35 -55.75 -31.02 -36.20
CA LEU A 35 -54.48 -31.72 -36.39
C LEU A 35 -53.45 -30.86 -37.15
N ASP A 36 -53.88 -30.10 -38.16
CA ASP A 36 -52.99 -29.15 -38.87
C ASP A 36 -52.52 -28.01 -37.97
N GLN A 37 -53.40 -27.48 -37.11
CA GLN A 37 -53.03 -26.48 -36.11
C GLN A 37 -52.06 -27.02 -35.07
N GLU A 38 -52.29 -28.23 -34.56
CA GLU A 38 -51.42 -28.91 -33.61
C GLU A 38 -50.01 -29.10 -34.19
N LYS A 39 -49.92 -29.61 -35.42
CA LYS A 39 -48.64 -29.77 -36.11
C LYS A 39 -47.88 -28.44 -36.29
N LYS A 40 -48.58 -27.37 -36.67
CA LYS A 40 -47.97 -26.02 -36.76
C LYS A 40 -47.45 -25.54 -35.41
N LEU A 41 -48.18 -25.84 -34.33
CA LEU A 41 -47.77 -25.49 -32.97
C LEU A 41 -46.53 -26.28 -32.55
N GLU A 42 -46.48 -27.59 -32.87
CA GLU A 42 -45.31 -28.45 -32.62
C GLU A 42 -44.07 -27.95 -33.37
N ASP A 43 -44.20 -27.63 -34.67
CA ASP A 43 -43.10 -27.08 -35.48
C ASP A 43 -42.59 -25.75 -34.89
N THR A 44 -43.52 -24.89 -34.44
CA THR A 44 -43.20 -23.61 -33.80
C THR A 44 -42.49 -23.81 -32.45
N LEU A 45 -42.96 -24.76 -31.64
CA LEU A 45 -42.34 -25.11 -30.37
C LEU A 45 -40.92 -25.66 -30.56
N LEU A 46 -40.73 -26.51 -31.59
CA LEU A 46 -39.42 -27.04 -31.95
C LEU A 46 -38.45 -25.91 -32.34
N PHE A 47 -38.91 -24.96 -33.16
CA PHE A 47 -38.14 -23.77 -33.54
C PHE A 47 -37.71 -22.95 -32.32
N TYR A 48 -38.65 -22.60 -31.44
CA TYR A 48 -38.32 -21.82 -30.24
C TYR A 48 -37.42 -22.56 -29.26
N ASN A 49 -37.52 -23.89 -29.17
CA ASN A 49 -36.61 -24.70 -28.35
C ASN A 49 -35.17 -24.67 -28.91
N GLN A 50 -35.00 -24.72 -30.22
CA GLN A 50 -33.69 -24.57 -30.86
C GLN A 50 -33.12 -23.16 -30.64
N GLU A 51 -33.93 -22.13 -30.82
CA GLU A 51 -33.52 -20.74 -30.58
C GLU A 51 -33.10 -20.51 -29.12
N LYS A 52 -33.88 -21.02 -28.17
CA LYS A 52 -33.55 -21.00 -26.74
C LYS A 52 -32.21 -21.68 -26.46
N SER A 53 -31.97 -22.86 -27.01
CA SER A 53 -30.69 -23.58 -26.86
C SER A 53 -29.51 -22.77 -27.42
N ASN A 54 -29.68 -22.16 -28.59
CA ASN A 54 -28.67 -21.29 -29.19
C ASN A 54 -28.37 -20.06 -28.32
N LEU A 55 -29.40 -19.42 -27.75
CA LEU A 55 -29.23 -18.28 -26.85
C LEU A 55 -28.52 -18.69 -25.55
N GLN A 56 -28.86 -19.85 -24.98
CA GLN A 56 -28.17 -20.38 -23.79
C GLN A 56 -26.68 -20.62 -24.05
N ASN A 57 -26.32 -21.16 -25.21
CA ASN A 57 -24.92 -21.34 -25.58
C ASN A 57 -24.20 -19.99 -25.73
N LYS A 58 -24.83 -18.98 -26.33
CA LYS A 58 -24.26 -17.62 -26.44
C LYS A 58 -24.04 -16.99 -25.07
N ILE A 59 -25.03 -17.09 -24.17
CA ILE A 59 -24.91 -16.59 -22.79
C ILE A 59 -23.70 -17.23 -22.10
N LYS A 60 -23.57 -18.56 -22.17
CA LYS A 60 -22.44 -19.27 -21.55
C LYS A 60 -21.08 -18.82 -22.08
N VAL A 61 -20.98 -18.60 -23.39
CA VAL A 61 -19.73 -18.09 -24.00
C VAL A 61 -19.43 -16.68 -23.50
N THR A 62 -20.43 -15.80 -23.46
CA THR A 62 -20.28 -14.44 -22.95
C THR A 62 -19.92 -14.41 -21.47
N GLU A 63 -20.53 -15.26 -20.64
CA GLU A 63 -20.19 -15.40 -19.22
C GLU A 63 -18.72 -15.78 -19.01
N ASN A 64 -18.23 -16.76 -19.77
CA ASN A 64 -16.81 -17.14 -19.72
C ASN A 64 -15.90 -15.98 -20.16
N SER A 65 -16.27 -15.22 -21.19
CA SER A 65 -15.51 -14.04 -21.61
C SER A 65 -15.46 -12.96 -20.53
N ILE A 66 -16.58 -12.70 -19.86
CA ILE A 66 -16.66 -11.75 -18.74
C ILE A 66 -15.76 -12.20 -17.57
N GLU A 67 -15.73 -13.50 -17.27
CA GLU A 67 -14.86 -14.04 -16.21
C GLU A 67 -13.37 -13.81 -16.52
N VAL A 68 -12.96 -14.03 -17.78
CA VAL A 68 -11.59 -13.75 -18.23
C VAL A 68 -11.27 -12.25 -18.13
N GLU A 69 -12.15 -11.39 -18.65
CA GLU A 69 -11.96 -9.93 -18.60
C GLU A 69 -11.90 -9.42 -17.14
N ASN A 70 -12.69 -9.97 -16.23
CA ASN A 70 -12.64 -9.64 -14.81
C ASN A 70 -11.30 -10.03 -14.18
N GLY A 71 -10.73 -11.18 -14.57
CA GLY A 71 -9.39 -11.60 -14.16
C GLY A 71 -8.32 -10.61 -14.64
N ASP A 72 -8.40 -10.19 -15.90
CA ASP A 72 -7.47 -9.21 -16.48
C ASP A 72 -7.58 -7.83 -15.80
N ILE A 73 -8.81 -7.40 -15.46
CA ILE A 73 -9.04 -6.15 -14.71
C ILE A 73 -8.38 -6.22 -13.33
N LEU A 74 -8.50 -7.35 -12.62
CA LEU A 74 -7.90 -7.52 -11.29
C LEU A 74 -6.35 -7.48 -11.36
N ASP A 75 -5.76 -8.10 -12.37
CA ASP A 75 -4.32 -8.02 -12.62
C ASP A 75 -3.87 -6.58 -12.92
N LEU A 76 -4.62 -5.85 -13.76
CA LEU A 76 -4.35 -4.44 -14.04
C LEU A 76 -4.46 -3.57 -12.78
N GLN A 77 -5.47 -3.78 -11.94
CA GLN A 77 -5.62 -3.07 -10.67
C GLN A 77 -4.42 -3.31 -9.74
N THR A 78 -3.95 -4.55 -9.65
CA THR A 78 -2.76 -4.91 -8.87
C THR A 78 -1.52 -4.18 -9.39
N LYS A 79 -1.31 -4.16 -10.71
CA LYS A 79 -0.20 -3.44 -11.34
C LYS A 79 -0.28 -1.93 -11.14
N ILE A 80 -1.48 -1.34 -11.18
CA ILE A 80 -1.69 0.09 -10.91
C ILE A 80 -1.29 0.40 -9.47
N SER A 81 -1.78 -0.38 -8.50
CA SER A 81 -1.46 -0.18 -7.08
C SER A 81 0.05 -0.25 -6.81
N GLN A 82 0.75 -1.23 -7.39
CA GLN A 82 2.21 -1.33 -7.29
C GLN A 82 2.93 -0.11 -7.87
N ARG A 83 2.46 0.40 -9.02
CA ARG A 83 3.04 1.60 -9.65
C ARG A 83 2.78 2.85 -8.83
N GLU A 84 1.60 3.00 -8.24
CA GLU A 84 1.29 4.11 -7.35
C GLU A 84 2.23 4.15 -6.15
N GLN A 85 2.50 2.99 -5.53
CA GLN A 85 3.48 2.88 -4.45
C GLN A 85 4.89 3.27 -4.90
N SER A 86 5.32 2.81 -6.08
CA SER A 86 6.64 3.16 -6.63
C SER A 86 6.75 4.67 -6.93
N VAL A 87 5.70 5.27 -7.47
CA VAL A 87 5.65 6.72 -7.73
C VAL A 87 5.70 7.51 -6.42
N SER A 88 5.03 7.05 -5.38
CA SER A 88 5.11 7.68 -4.04
C SER A 88 6.55 7.65 -3.53
N SER A 89 7.19 6.48 -3.51
CA SER A 89 8.57 6.34 -3.04
C SER A 89 9.56 7.20 -3.84
N LEU A 90 9.38 7.31 -5.16
CA LEU A 90 10.22 8.19 -5.99
C LEU A 90 10.01 9.67 -5.67
N LYS A 91 8.79 10.10 -5.33
CA LYS A 91 8.54 11.48 -4.91
C LYS A 91 9.25 11.80 -3.60
N ASP A 92 9.23 10.89 -2.64
CA ASP A 92 9.92 11.04 -1.36
C ASP A 92 11.43 11.18 -1.59
N GLN A 93 12.02 10.30 -2.40
CA GLN A 93 13.43 10.40 -2.79
C GLN A 93 13.76 11.73 -3.46
N ILE A 94 12.93 12.20 -4.41
CA ILE A 94 13.14 13.49 -5.07
C ILE A 94 13.12 14.63 -4.05
N ASN A 95 12.19 14.60 -3.09
CA ASN A 95 12.11 15.61 -2.04
C ASN A 95 13.38 15.64 -1.18
N ASP A 96 13.91 14.48 -0.80
CA ASP A 96 15.17 14.38 -0.04
C ASP A 96 16.36 14.91 -0.83
N TYR A 97 16.44 14.58 -2.13
CA TYR A 97 17.46 15.13 -3.02
C TYR A 97 17.38 16.67 -3.14
N GLU A 98 16.18 17.24 -3.22
CA GLU A 98 16.01 18.70 -3.28
C GLU A 98 16.38 19.40 -1.97
N LYS A 99 16.17 18.74 -0.82
CA LYS A 99 16.67 19.21 0.48
C LYS A 99 18.20 19.18 0.55
N LEU A 100 18.81 18.05 0.19
CA LEU A 100 20.27 17.88 0.18
C LEU A 100 20.99 18.92 -0.70
N LYS A 101 20.41 19.27 -1.86
CA LYS A 101 20.94 20.34 -2.72
C LYS A 101 21.02 21.71 -2.02
N LYS A 102 20.19 21.92 -1.00
CA LYS A 102 20.15 23.16 -0.20
C LYS A 102 20.92 23.03 1.11
N TYR A 103 21.69 21.95 1.28
CA TYR A 103 22.39 21.62 2.53
C TYR A 103 21.45 21.49 3.74
N ASP A 104 20.19 21.11 3.49
CA ASP A 104 19.23 20.81 4.53
C ASP A 104 19.50 19.41 5.09
N MET A 105 20.17 19.38 6.24
CA MET A 105 20.57 18.15 6.95
C MET A 105 19.41 17.45 7.66
N THR A 106 18.19 18.02 7.66
CA THR A 106 17.03 17.41 8.32
C THR A 106 16.72 16.01 7.79
N VAL A 107 17.10 15.74 6.53
CA VAL A 107 16.93 14.43 5.89
C VAL A 107 17.61 13.28 6.62
N PHE A 108 18.68 13.54 7.38
CA PHE A 108 19.44 12.49 8.05
C PHE A 108 18.80 12.02 9.36
N ILE A 109 17.81 12.75 9.89
CA ILE A 109 17.15 12.40 11.14
C ILE A 109 15.81 11.75 10.79
N THR A 110 15.78 10.41 10.89
CA THR A 110 14.67 9.57 10.38
C THR A 110 13.94 8.82 11.50
N PRO A 111 13.39 9.51 12.53
CA PRO A 111 12.81 8.85 13.70
C PRO A 111 11.58 8.00 13.38
N ASP A 112 10.89 8.32 12.28
CA ASP A 112 9.68 7.63 11.84
C ASP A 112 9.94 6.43 10.91
N SER A 113 11.20 6.12 10.60
CA SER A 113 11.56 4.91 9.87
C SER A 113 11.11 3.65 10.63
N GLU A 114 10.58 2.67 9.91
CA GLU A 114 10.10 1.41 10.52
C GLU A 114 11.22 0.68 11.26
N ASN A 115 12.43 0.63 10.68
CA ASN A 115 13.59 -0.02 11.29
C ASN A 115 14.02 0.69 12.57
N ILE A 116 14.04 2.02 12.55
CA ILE A 116 14.38 2.85 13.72
C ILE A 116 13.33 2.70 14.81
N LYS A 117 12.04 2.79 14.48
CA LYS A 117 10.96 2.61 15.45
C LYS A 117 10.98 1.23 16.08
N SER A 118 11.20 0.18 15.27
CA SER A 118 11.32 -1.19 15.77
C SER A 118 12.49 -1.30 16.75
N PHE A 119 13.68 -0.84 16.35
CA PHE A 119 14.87 -0.89 17.19
C PHE A 119 14.74 -0.04 18.47
N ALA A 120 14.19 1.17 18.35
CA ALA A 120 13.91 2.03 19.50
C ALA A 120 12.99 1.31 20.49
N ASN A 121 11.95 0.62 20.03
CA ASN A 121 11.05 -0.14 20.90
C ASN A 121 11.72 -1.32 21.63
N GLU A 122 12.80 -1.90 21.08
CA GLU A 122 13.59 -2.94 21.75
C GLU A 122 14.40 -2.37 22.92
N ILE A 123 14.83 -1.10 22.85
CA ILE A 123 15.44 -0.41 23.98
C ILE A 123 14.34 -0.15 25.04
N ILE A 124 14.27 -0.94 26.10
CA ILE A 124 13.16 -0.90 27.07
C ILE A 124 13.03 0.47 27.78
N THR A 125 14.12 1.21 27.88
CA THR A 125 14.20 2.49 28.61
C THR A 125 13.97 3.70 27.71
N SER A 126 13.49 4.80 28.31
CA SER A 126 13.49 6.13 27.70
C SER A 126 14.54 7.06 28.32
N ASP A 127 15.32 6.58 29.29
CA ASP A 127 16.42 7.31 29.92
C ASP A 127 17.49 7.66 28.87
N PRO A 128 17.81 8.95 28.67
CA PRO A 128 18.69 9.35 27.59
C PRO A 128 20.12 8.88 27.81
N VAL A 129 20.54 8.68 29.07
CA VAL A 129 21.89 8.17 29.40
C VAL A 129 22.08 6.73 28.95
N GLN A 130 21.04 5.89 29.06
CA GLN A 130 21.12 4.50 28.62
C GLN A 130 21.13 4.37 27.10
N ILE A 131 20.32 5.18 26.40
CA ILE A 131 20.32 5.23 24.92
C ILE A 131 21.67 5.75 24.42
N TYR A 132 22.20 6.79 25.06
CA TYR A 132 23.53 7.33 24.78
C TYR A 132 24.63 6.27 24.93
N LYS A 133 24.65 5.55 26.06
CA LYS A 133 25.64 4.49 26.30
C LYS A 133 25.60 3.41 25.25
N PHE A 134 24.40 3.02 24.81
CA PHE A 134 24.27 2.08 23.70
C PHE A 134 24.99 2.60 22.45
N VAL A 135 24.73 3.84 22.01
CA VAL A 135 25.38 4.37 20.80
C VAL A 135 26.90 4.43 20.98
N ARG A 136 27.36 4.97 22.12
CA ARG A 136 28.78 5.09 22.46
C ARG A 136 29.51 3.74 22.51
N ASP A 137 28.87 2.71 23.07
CA ASP A 137 29.52 1.42 23.35
C ASP A 137 29.38 0.43 22.19
N GLU A 138 28.27 0.46 21.45
CA GLU A 138 27.94 -0.51 20.41
C GLU A 138 28.24 -0.02 18.99
N ILE A 139 28.48 1.28 18.79
CA ILE A 139 28.89 1.84 17.50
C ILE A 139 30.38 2.16 17.55
N LYS A 140 31.15 1.44 16.75
CA LYS A 140 32.60 1.64 16.68
C LYS A 140 32.93 2.86 15.83
N TYR A 141 33.74 3.76 16.37
CA TYR A 141 34.28 4.89 15.61
C TYR A 141 35.19 4.42 14.46
N VAL A 142 34.85 4.78 13.23
CA VAL A 142 35.65 4.53 12.03
C VAL A 142 35.48 5.72 11.07
N GLU A 143 36.59 6.36 10.70
CA GLU A 143 36.59 7.48 9.75
C GLU A 143 36.15 7.03 8.34
N ASP A 144 35.40 7.90 7.66
CA ASP A 144 34.84 7.63 6.33
C ASP A 144 35.84 7.25 5.25
N TYR A 145 37.01 7.90 5.26
CA TYR A 145 38.07 7.64 4.28
C TYR A 145 38.46 6.16 4.24
N LEU A 146 38.38 5.47 5.38
CA LEU A 146 38.71 4.05 5.51
C LEU A 146 37.54 3.12 5.15
N THR A 147 36.31 3.63 5.18
CA THR A 147 35.09 2.82 5.05
C THR A 147 34.46 2.93 3.66
N TYR A 148 34.56 4.10 3.00
CA TYR A 148 33.82 4.42 1.77
C TYR A 148 34.71 4.78 0.58
N ASP A 149 35.67 3.91 0.24
CA ASP A 149 36.50 4.03 -0.98
C ASP A 149 37.15 5.42 -1.13
N TYR A 150 37.77 5.92 -0.06
CA TYR A 150 38.50 7.19 -0.02
C TYR A 150 37.64 8.45 -0.19
N ARG A 151 36.34 8.39 0.11
CA ARG A 151 35.52 9.60 0.27
C ARG A 151 36.02 10.41 1.46
N PHE A 152 36.07 11.72 1.29
CA PHE A 152 36.49 12.64 2.35
C PHE A 152 35.42 12.81 3.43
N GLU A 153 34.14 12.58 3.09
CA GLU A 153 32.99 12.67 3.99
C GLU A 153 31.80 11.90 3.35
N TYR A 154 31.11 11.09 4.14
CA TYR A 154 29.91 10.33 3.81
C TYR A 154 29.04 10.18 5.07
N TRP A 155 28.00 11.00 5.18
CA TRP A 155 27.08 10.89 6.30
C TRP A 155 26.16 9.69 6.11
N GLN A 156 26.20 8.76 7.07
CA GLN A 156 25.35 7.59 7.10
C GLN A 156 23.94 7.95 7.60
N PHE A 157 22.94 7.28 7.02
CA PHE A 157 21.62 7.28 7.64
C PHE A 157 21.63 6.44 8.93
N PRO A 158 20.76 6.74 9.91
CA PRO A 158 20.67 6.02 11.19
C PRO A 158 20.57 4.49 11.03
N GLU A 159 19.85 4.00 10.02
CA GLU A 159 19.70 2.58 9.71
C GLU A 159 21.00 1.95 9.21
N GLU A 160 21.81 2.71 8.48
CA GLU A 160 23.12 2.27 8.03
C GLU A 160 24.06 2.13 9.22
N THR A 161 24.14 3.13 10.08
CA THR A 161 24.97 3.11 11.31
C THR A 161 24.56 1.95 12.22
N LEU A 162 23.26 1.72 12.41
CA LEU A 162 22.76 0.58 13.21
C LEU A 162 23.12 -0.78 12.58
N ARG A 163 23.05 -0.90 11.25
CA ARG A 163 23.34 -2.14 10.54
C ARG A 163 24.83 -2.43 10.51
N LEU A 164 25.66 -1.42 10.25
CA LEU A 164 27.11 -1.53 10.13
C LEU A 164 27.80 -1.60 11.49
N ARG A 165 27.17 -1.04 12.53
CA ARG A 165 27.76 -0.87 13.87
C ARG A 165 29.06 -0.04 13.84
N THR A 166 29.17 0.85 12.86
CA THR A 166 30.32 1.72 12.65
C THR A 166 29.86 3.08 12.13
N GLY A 167 30.63 4.11 12.43
CA GLY A 167 30.45 5.47 11.93
C GLY A 167 31.33 6.42 12.73
N ASP A 168 31.65 7.58 12.19
CA ASP A 168 32.43 8.61 12.87
C ASP A 168 31.51 9.57 13.65
N CYS A 169 31.88 10.86 13.77
CA CYS A 169 31.31 11.74 14.78
C CYS A 169 29.86 12.12 14.47
N GLU A 170 29.57 12.46 13.23
CA GLU A 170 28.26 12.83 12.75
C GLU A 170 27.33 11.62 12.67
N ASP A 171 27.82 10.47 12.20
CA ASP A 171 27.02 9.24 12.08
C ASP A 171 26.44 8.83 13.43
N GLN A 172 27.30 8.84 14.46
CA GLN A 172 26.90 8.51 15.82
C GLN A 172 25.97 9.56 16.41
N ALA A 173 26.22 10.85 16.14
CA ALA A 173 25.35 11.94 16.62
C ALA A 173 23.96 11.89 15.94
N ILE A 174 23.92 11.64 14.63
CA ILE A 174 22.71 11.46 13.80
C ILE A 174 21.89 10.30 14.33
N LEU A 175 22.51 9.14 14.56
CA LEU A 175 21.84 7.98 15.14
C LEU A 175 21.29 8.30 16.54
N LEU A 176 22.10 8.90 17.42
CA LEU A 176 21.69 9.20 18.78
C LEU A 176 20.50 10.18 18.83
N CYS A 177 20.57 11.27 18.07
CA CYS A 177 19.47 12.23 17.94
C CYS A 177 18.21 11.55 17.39
N THR A 178 18.35 10.71 16.37
CA THR A 178 17.25 9.93 15.79
C THR A 178 16.60 9.01 16.82
N LEU A 179 17.38 8.32 17.66
CA LEU A 179 16.84 7.46 18.72
C LEU A 179 16.14 8.26 19.81
N PHE A 180 16.67 9.43 20.20
CA PHE A 180 15.94 10.33 21.10
C PHE A 180 14.61 10.78 20.50
N ARG A 181 14.59 11.22 19.25
CA ARG A 181 13.35 11.60 18.57
C ARG A 181 12.35 10.43 18.50
N ALA A 182 12.81 9.22 18.15
CA ALA A 182 11.98 8.01 18.13
C ALA A 182 11.47 7.60 19.53
N LYS A 183 12.17 7.99 20.60
CA LYS A 183 11.79 7.79 22.00
C LYS A 183 10.87 8.85 22.58
N GLY A 184 10.50 9.85 21.78
CA GLY A 184 9.50 10.86 22.13
C GLY A 184 10.07 12.17 22.69
N TYR A 185 11.40 12.36 22.66
CA TYR A 185 11.99 13.68 22.96
C TYR A 185 11.57 14.67 21.87
N GLY A 186 11.07 15.85 22.25
CA GLY A 186 10.52 16.83 21.31
C GLY A 186 11.56 17.41 20.34
N PRO A 187 11.14 17.89 19.15
CA PRO A 187 12.07 18.52 18.21
C PRO A 187 12.61 19.85 18.74
N ASP A 188 11.98 20.47 19.73
CA ASP A 188 12.51 21.67 20.39
C ASP A 188 13.57 21.33 21.44
N ASP A 189 13.64 20.06 21.88
CA ASP A 189 14.47 19.62 22.99
C ASP A 189 15.76 18.93 22.53
N VAL A 190 15.82 18.41 21.29
CA VAL A 190 16.98 17.62 20.82
C VAL A 190 17.45 18.04 19.45
N LYS A 191 18.77 18.10 19.28
CA LYS A 191 19.41 18.41 18.01
C LYS A 191 20.83 17.84 17.92
N VAL A 192 21.23 17.46 16.72
CA VAL A 192 22.64 17.30 16.36
C VAL A 192 23.25 18.69 16.26
N VAL A 193 24.44 18.87 16.82
CA VAL A 193 25.23 20.09 16.74
C VAL A 193 26.56 19.75 16.10
N PHE A 194 27.05 20.63 15.23
CA PHE A 194 28.39 20.51 14.67
C PHE A 194 29.15 21.84 14.78
N GLY A 195 30.47 21.73 14.86
CA GLY A 195 31.35 22.86 15.09
C GLY A 195 32.82 22.52 14.88
N LEU A 196 33.68 23.47 15.21
CA LEU A 196 35.12 23.31 15.20
C LEU A 196 35.64 23.19 16.63
N THR A 197 36.67 22.37 16.83
CA THR A 197 37.35 22.22 18.12
C THR A 197 38.72 22.90 18.11
N SER A 198 39.45 22.83 19.23
CA SER A 198 40.80 23.41 19.43
C SER A 198 41.80 23.20 18.28
N ALA A 199 41.70 22.10 17.55
CA ALA A 199 42.60 21.74 16.44
C ALA A 199 42.09 22.19 15.05
N ASN A 200 41.02 22.99 14.99
CA ASN A 200 40.27 23.29 13.77
C ASN A 200 39.74 22.03 13.05
N THR A 201 39.50 20.99 13.83
CA THR A 201 38.88 19.72 13.40
C THR A 201 37.37 19.84 13.58
N GLY A 202 36.61 19.46 12.54
CA GLY A 202 35.17 19.32 12.62
C GLY A 202 34.78 18.28 13.67
N HIS A 203 33.71 18.54 14.41
CA HIS A 203 33.17 17.60 15.38
C HIS A 203 31.66 17.75 15.46
N ALA A 204 30.96 16.65 15.69
CA ALA A 204 29.52 16.60 15.87
C ALA A 204 29.15 15.91 17.20
N TRP A 205 28.10 16.42 17.86
CA TRP A 205 27.57 15.91 19.12
C TRP A 205 26.06 16.15 19.20
N VAL A 206 25.41 15.67 20.26
CA VAL A 206 23.97 15.87 20.48
C VAL A 206 23.73 16.77 21.67
N GLU A 207 22.90 17.80 21.48
CA GLU A 207 22.34 18.59 22.57
C GLU A 207 20.94 18.11 22.90
N LEU A 208 20.66 17.95 24.20
CA LEU A 208 19.35 17.60 24.71
C LEU A 208 18.96 18.56 25.84
N PHE A 209 17.74 19.09 25.82
CA PHE A 209 17.14 19.75 26.97
C PHE A 209 16.60 18.69 27.92
N TYR A 210 17.31 18.51 29.05
CA TYR A 210 17.05 17.45 30.00
C TYR A 210 17.10 17.99 31.42
N GLU A 211 16.10 17.64 32.24
CA GLU A 211 15.98 18.07 33.65
C GLU A 211 16.14 19.61 33.83
N GLY A 212 15.59 20.38 32.90
CA GLY A 212 15.56 21.85 32.96
C GLY A 212 16.83 22.54 32.48
N ASN A 213 17.81 21.80 31.93
CA ASN A 213 19.07 22.35 31.43
C ASN A 213 19.45 21.79 30.07
N TRP A 214 20.23 22.53 29.30
CA TRP A 214 20.86 22.02 28.09
C TRP A 214 22.10 21.20 28.44
N VAL A 215 22.10 19.95 28.02
CA VAL A 215 23.19 19.00 28.24
C VAL A 215 23.68 18.44 26.91
N VAL A 216 24.93 17.98 26.90
CA VAL A 216 25.58 17.42 25.73
C VAL A 216 25.84 15.93 25.94
N PHE A 217 25.46 15.16 24.93
CA PHE A 217 25.86 13.77 24.74
C PHE A 217 26.80 13.70 23.54
N ASP A 218 28.05 13.33 23.82
CA ASP A 218 29.05 13.10 22.78
C ASP A 218 29.35 11.59 22.69
N PRO A 219 28.78 10.89 21.69
CA PRO A 219 28.92 9.44 21.55
C PRO A 219 30.35 8.99 21.20
N THR A 220 31.19 9.92 20.78
CA THR A 220 32.61 9.66 20.50
C THR A 220 33.49 9.78 21.74
N SER A 221 32.98 10.41 22.80
CA SER A 221 33.71 10.61 24.05
C SER A 221 33.67 9.39 24.96
N SER A 222 34.60 9.33 25.92
CA SER A 222 34.61 8.30 26.98
C SER A 222 33.74 8.65 28.20
N ALA A 223 32.92 9.72 28.11
CA ALA A 223 32.07 10.14 29.21
C ALA A 223 31.00 9.09 29.52
N ASN A 224 30.75 8.83 30.81
CA ASN A 224 29.73 7.88 31.26
C ASN A 224 28.33 8.48 31.39
N GLU A 225 28.21 9.79 31.21
CA GLU A 225 27.00 10.57 31.41
C GLU A 225 27.09 11.84 30.55
N TYR A 226 25.98 12.58 30.46
CA TYR A 226 25.96 13.86 29.79
C TYR A 226 26.81 14.90 30.55
N ILE A 227 27.21 15.94 29.83
CA ILE A 227 27.94 17.07 30.39
C ILE A 227 27.10 18.33 30.18
N GLU A 228 27.01 19.21 31.17
CA GLU A 228 26.34 20.51 30.98
C GLU A 228 26.97 21.27 29.79
N LYS A 229 26.12 21.87 28.95
CA LYS A 229 26.52 22.43 27.66
C LYS A 229 27.70 23.41 27.75
N THR A 230 27.63 24.40 28.64
CA THR A 230 28.67 25.42 28.79
C THR A 230 30.01 24.80 29.18
N ARG A 231 29.98 23.83 30.11
CA ARG A 231 31.15 23.07 30.52
C ARG A 231 31.71 22.25 29.36
N TYR A 232 30.89 21.55 28.60
CA TYR A 232 31.33 20.75 27.45
C TYR A 232 32.03 21.64 26.40
N TYR A 233 31.41 22.76 26.05
CA TYR A 233 31.96 23.71 25.08
C TYR A 233 33.32 24.24 25.51
N SER A 234 33.49 24.54 26.81
CA SER A 234 34.78 24.95 27.36
C SER A 234 35.83 23.83 27.33
N LEU A 235 35.43 22.56 27.51
CA LEU A 235 36.35 21.43 27.55
C LEU A 235 36.99 21.14 26.19
N ILE A 236 36.19 21.22 25.12
CA ILE A 236 36.66 20.92 23.75
C ILE A 236 37.06 22.19 22.98
N ASN A 237 36.89 23.36 23.59
CA ASN A 237 37.00 24.69 22.96
C ASN A 237 36.13 24.77 21.69
N ALA A 238 34.85 24.46 21.86
CA ALA A 238 33.89 24.38 20.76
C ALA A 238 33.60 25.76 20.15
N ASN A 239 33.71 25.84 18.84
CA ASN A 239 33.16 26.90 18.02
C ASN A 239 31.95 26.36 17.26
N TYR A 240 30.75 26.76 17.69
CA TYR A 240 29.49 26.33 17.12
C TYR A 240 29.35 26.78 15.66
N LYS A 241 28.97 25.86 14.77
CA LYS A 241 28.73 26.15 13.34
C LYS A 241 27.31 25.88 12.88
N GLY A 242 26.58 25.01 13.55
CA GLY A 242 25.19 24.78 13.22
C GLY A 242 24.58 23.65 14.02
N SER A 243 23.29 23.45 13.81
CA SER A 243 22.56 22.33 14.39
C SER A 243 21.39 21.93 13.51
N PHE A 244 20.93 20.69 13.68
CA PHE A 244 19.75 20.20 12.97
C PHE A 244 19.07 19.05 13.73
N ASN A 245 17.80 18.84 13.42
CA ASN A 245 17.05 17.62 13.70
C ASN A 245 16.14 17.28 12.51
N ASP A 246 15.07 16.51 12.69
CA ASP A 246 14.12 16.13 11.62
C ASP A 246 13.27 17.30 11.09
N LEU A 247 13.14 18.40 11.83
CA LEU A 247 12.29 19.54 11.46
C LEU A 247 13.05 20.84 11.22
N TYR A 248 14.10 21.08 11.99
CA TYR A 248 14.82 22.34 12.03
C TYR A 248 16.27 22.13 11.65
N TYR A 249 16.84 23.10 10.95
CA TYR A 249 18.28 23.19 10.76
C TYR A 249 18.72 24.65 10.78
N GLU A 250 19.95 24.88 11.22
CA GLU A 250 20.62 26.17 11.19
C GLU A 250 22.10 25.99 10.87
N VAL A 251 22.65 26.91 10.09
CA VAL A 251 24.07 26.99 9.76
C VAL A 251 24.49 28.45 9.94
N ILE A 252 25.59 28.67 10.66
CA ILE A 252 26.18 29.98 10.89
C ILE A 252 27.36 30.17 9.93
N ASP A 253 27.36 31.29 9.22
CA ASP A 253 28.45 31.74 8.34
C ASP A 253 29.80 31.89 9.07
#